data_AF-A0A350C070-F1
#
_entry.id   AF-A0A350C070-F1
#
_cell.length_a   1.000
_cell.length_b   1.000
_cell.length_c   1.000
_cell.angle_alpha   90.00
_cell.angle_beta   90.00
_cell.angle_gamma   90.00
#
_symmetry.space_group_name_H-M   'P 1'
#
loop_
_entity.id
_entity.type
_entity.pdbx_description
1 polymer ?
#
loop_
_entity_poly.entity_id
_entity_poly.type
_entity_poly.pdbx_seq_one_letter_code
_entity_poly.pdbx_strand_id
1 'polypeptide(L)'
;MFTIKSENKYMEYFQPFLSEKISQILAEAREDVSEEAVRDILGSFMNEVYLIVSDTLNGMRTKIVSQKNPFAAFDPGLCTREQNEWAAEVLRAELEGGRIELPKPLRMLVENRVSLLGCALSELLRNLRDHKKEICDTIFDGKEYTCIQQIRLGAGDYHNKGRSAAWISTDAGWMIYKPRDCRVDTAAYAFVKKYFGGIVVIPECFTDGFSFGICKYCKKEVAGGHENAARWYYSLGAMCVLLEILGSTDMHSENVIASDGIPAIIDLETLLTPKMKQLDRTMLEEQDAACDSLWKSGIFPKIMNGRQISVLLDTESEENSAPIVDGSPASWYAYEKEFFEGFSAKYRECMSRKDEIEKDLK
;
A
#
# COMPACT_ATOMS: atom_id res chain seq x y z
N MET A 1 27.25 -1.72 -12.26
CA MET A 1 25.94 -1.35 -12.83
C MET A 1 25.04 -2.57 -12.69
N PHE A 2 23.94 -2.44 -11.96
CA PHE A 2 23.01 -3.55 -11.74
C PHE A 2 21.99 -3.59 -12.89
N THR A 3 21.55 -4.79 -13.27
CA THR A 3 20.58 -5.03 -14.35
C THR A 3 19.54 -6.05 -13.90
N ILE A 4 18.35 -5.98 -14.49
CA ILE A 4 17.27 -6.95 -14.25
C ILE A 4 16.80 -7.43 -15.62
N LYS A 5 16.39 -8.69 -15.76
CA LYS A 5 15.72 -9.10 -17.00
C LYS A 5 14.32 -8.50 -17.04
N SER A 6 13.92 -7.94 -18.18
CA SER A 6 12.55 -7.49 -18.40
C SER A 6 11.82 -8.46 -19.34
N GLU A 7 10.55 -8.73 -19.06
CA GLU A 7 9.68 -9.43 -20.01
C GLU A 7 9.58 -8.68 -21.34
N ASN A 8 9.56 -7.34 -21.27
CA ASN A 8 9.58 -6.47 -22.43
C ASN A 8 11.02 -5.98 -22.69
N LYS A 9 11.74 -6.65 -23.58
CA LYS A 9 13.17 -6.36 -23.86
C LYS A 9 13.48 -4.89 -24.20
N TYR A 10 12.53 -4.15 -24.79
CA TYR A 10 12.70 -2.72 -25.08
C TYR A 10 12.80 -1.85 -23.81
N MET A 11 12.30 -2.32 -22.66
CA MET A 11 12.42 -1.62 -21.39
C MET A 11 13.87 -1.59 -20.89
N GLU A 12 14.71 -2.53 -21.31
CA GLU A 12 16.14 -2.53 -20.94
C GLU A 12 16.89 -1.28 -21.44
N TYR A 13 16.34 -0.54 -22.41
CA TYR A 13 16.81 0.79 -22.82
C TYR A 13 16.96 1.78 -21.66
N PHE A 14 16.05 1.73 -20.67
CA PHE A 14 16.06 2.67 -19.55
C PHE A 14 17.04 2.27 -18.44
N GLN A 15 17.50 1.01 -18.38
CA GLN A 15 18.28 0.52 -17.26
C GLN A 15 19.59 1.28 -17.02
N PRO A 16 20.40 1.62 -18.04
CA PRO A 16 21.64 2.35 -17.80
C PRO A 16 21.41 3.68 -17.07
N PHE A 17 20.41 4.44 -17.52
CA PHE A 17 20.03 5.72 -16.93
C PHE A 17 19.52 5.57 -15.49
N LEU A 18 18.64 4.61 -15.23
CA LEU A 18 18.09 4.37 -13.90
C LEU A 18 19.17 3.85 -12.92
N SER A 19 19.98 2.90 -13.36
CA SER A 19 21.05 2.32 -12.54
C SER A 19 22.11 3.35 -12.17
N GLU A 20 22.44 4.28 -13.07
CA GLU A 20 23.32 5.40 -12.75
C GLU A 20 22.73 6.29 -11.65
N LYS A 21 21.46 6.70 -11.81
CA LYS A 21 20.77 7.54 -10.83
C LYS A 21 20.67 6.89 -9.45
N ILE A 22 20.30 5.61 -9.41
CA ILE A 22 20.21 4.83 -8.17
C ILE A 22 21.58 4.72 -7.51
N SER A 23 22.64 4.44 -8.28
CA SER A 23 24.00 4.34 -7.75
C SER A 23 24.47 5.65 -7.11
N GLN A 24 24.15 6.80 -7.70
CA GLN A 24 24.44 8.12 -7.13
C GLN A 24 23.73 8.32 -5.78
N ILE A 25 22.44 7.99 -5.70
CA ILE A 25 21.63 8.12 -4.47
C ILE A 25 22.18 7.22 -3.35
N LEU A 26 22.49 5.96 -3.66
CA LEU A 26 23.00 5.00 -2.68
C LEU A 26 24.37 5.40 -2.14
N ALA A 27 25.24 5.96 -2.99
CA ALA A 27 26.55 6.46 -2.57
C ALA A 27 26.45 7.63 -1.56
N GLU A 28 25.39 8.45 -1.66
CA GLU A 28 25.14 9.57 -0.74
C GLU A 28 24.45 9.13 0.56
N ALA A 29 23.63 8.06 0.50
CA ALA A 29 22.81 7.61 1.61
C ALA A 29 23.64 7.15 2.82
N ARG A 30 24.77 6.47 2.59
CA ARG A 30 25.60 5.82 3.63
C ARG A 30 24.88 4.76 4.45
N GLU A 31 23.81 4.19 3.90
CA GLU A 31 23.18 2.96 4.42
C GLU A 31 23.80 1.75 3.72
N ASP A 32 23.91 0.63 4.42
CA ASP A 32 24.27 -0.64 3.80
C ASP A 32 23.03 -1.26 3.16
N VAL A 33 23.06 -1.42 1.84
CA VAL A 33 21.91 -1.87 1.03
C VAL A 33 22.36 -3.08 0.22
N SER A 34 21.67 -4.20 0.41
CA SER A 34 21.99 -5.46 -0.26
C SER A 34 21.81 -5.37 -1.78
N GLU A 35 22.47 -6.25 -2.54
CA GLU A 35 22.24 -6.36 -3.98
C GLU A 35 20.80 -6.71 -4.35
N GLU A 36 20.05 -7.34 -3.45
CA GLU A 36 18.64 -7.65 -3.64
C GLU A 36 17.79 -6.39 -3.48
N ALA A 37 17.98 -5.60 -2.43
CA ALA A 37 17.32 -4.31 -2.26
C ALA A 37 17.62 -3.35 -3.42
N VAL A 38 18.85 -3.33 -3.97
CA VAL A 38 19.16 -2.54 -5.17
C VAL A 38 18.36 -3.00 -6.39
N ARG A 39 18.18 -4.32 -6.55
CA ARG A 39 17.32 -4.89 -7.61
C ARG A 39 15.86 -4.52 -7.41
N ASP A 40 15.37 -4.51 -6.18
CA ASP A 40 13.98 -4.11 -5.89
C ASP A 40 13.73 -2.62 -6.18
N ILE A 41 14.68 -1.74 -5.83
CA ILE A 41 14.62 -0.31 -6.17
C ILE A 41 14.57 -0.13 -7.68
N LEU A 42 15.49 -0.77 -8.42
CA LEU A 42 15.53 -0.68 -9.87
C LEU A 42 14.25 -1.23 -10.50
N GLY A 43 13.72 -2.35 -9.98
CA GLY A 43 12.44 -2.91 -10.41
C GLY A 43 11.28 -1.93 -10.21
N SER A 44 11.23 -1.27 -9.05
CA SER A 44 10.21 -0.26 -8.73
C SER A 44 10.30 0.96 -9.67
N PHE A 45 11.50 1.46 -9.95
CA PHE A 45 11.70 2.56 -10.91
C PHE A 45 11.32 2.14 -12.33
N MET A 46 11.72 0.93 -12.74
CA MET A 46 11.37 0.36 -14.04
C MET A 46 9.85 0.24 -14.23
N ASN A 47 9.13 -0.18 -13.20
CA ASN A 47 7.67 -0.28 -13.22
C ASN A 47 7.01 1.09 -13.43
N GLU A 48 7.45 2.11 -12.69
CA GLU A 48 6.95 3.48 -12.84
C GLU A 48 7.22 4.07 -14.23
N VAL A 49 8.39 3.79 -14.80
CA VAL A 49 8.69 4.17 -16.19
C VAL A 49 7.80 3.40 -17.16
N TYR A 50 7.60 2.09 -16.95
CA TYR A 50 6.75 1.25 -17.78
C TYR A 50 5.33 1.79 -17.86
N LEU A 51 4.72 2.17 -16.73
CA LEU A 51 3.37 2.75 -16.68
C LEU A 51 3.23 4.03 -17.53
N ILE A 52 4.32 4.76 -17.73
CA ILE A 52 4.33 5.97 -18.57
C ILE A 52 4.48 5.61 -20.06
N VAL A 53 5.40 4.69 -20.40
CA VAL A 53 5.85 4.49 -21.78
C VAL A 53 5.21 3.31 -22.50
N SER A 54 4.57 2.40 -21.76
CA SER A 54 4.12 1.08 -22.26
C SER A 54 3.25 1.20 -23.51
N ASP A 55 2.20 2.02 -23.50
CA ASP A 55 1.29 2.17 -24.64
C ASP A 55 2.00 2.66 -25.90
N THR A 56 2.89 3.65 -25.73
CA THR A 56 3.64 4.24 -26.84
C THR A 56 4.63 3.22 -27.41
N LEU A 57 5.41 2.57 -26.56
CA LEU A 57 6.42 1.60 -26.98
C LEU A 57 5.77 0.32 -27.52
N ASN A 58 4.64 -0.12 -26.99
CA ASN A 58 3.84 -1.21 -27.55
C ASN A 58 3.32 -0.85 -28.95
N GLY A 59 2.86 0.38 -29.16
CA GLY A 59 2.48 0.87 -30.48
C GLY A 59 3.65 0.88 -31.47
N MET A 60 4.83 1.34 -31.05
CA MET A 60 6.05 1.31 -31.87
C MET A 60 6.51 -0.11 -32.19
N ARG A 61 6.52 -1.00 -31.19
CA ARG A 61 6.83 -2.43 -31.36
C ARG A 61 5.86 -3.08 -32.35
N THR A 62 4.56 -2.76 -32.24
CA THR A 62 3.52 -3.27 -33.15
C THR A 62 3.77 -2.83 -34.59
N LYS A 63 4.23 -1.59 -34.81
CA LYS A 63 4.65 -1.13 -36.15
C LYS A 63 5.85 -1.91 -36.68
N ILE A 64 6.83 -2.22 -35.83
CA ILE A 64 8.01 -3.01 -36.23
C ILE A 64 7.61 -4.44 -36.60
N VAL A 65 6.82 -5.12 -35.76
CA VAL A 65 6.40 -6.50 -36.03
C VAL A 65 5.49 -6.60 -37.26
N SER A 66 4.71 -5.56 -37.56
CA SER A 66 3.86 -5.51 -38.76
C SER A 66 4.62 -5.64 -40.08
N GLN A 67 5.92 -5.33 -40.09
CA GLN A 67 6.78 -5.51 -41.26
C GLN A 67 7.02 -7.00 -41.60
N LYS A 68 6.95 -7.88 -40.59
CA LYS A 68 7.04 -9.34 -40.75
C LYS A 68 5.68 -10.03 -40.75
N ASN A 69 4.73 -9.50 -39.99
CA ASN A 69 3.38 -10.04 -39.88
C ASN A 69 2.35 -8.90 -40.04
N PRO A 70 1.87 -8.63 -41.27
CA PRO A 70 0.92 -7.52 -41.52
C PRO A 70 -0.37 -7.59 -40.70
N PHE A 71 -0.81 -8.79 -40.26
CA PHE A 71 -2.00 -8.95 -39.44
C PHE A 71 -1.83 -8.36 -38.02
N ALA A 72 -0.59 -8.24 -37.54
CA ALA A 72 -0.29 -7.62 -36.25
C ALA A 72 -0.73 -6.16 -36.15
N ALA A 73 -0.88 -5.47 -37.29
CA ALA A 73 -1.39 -4.10 -37.34
C ALA A 73 -2.87 -4.00 -36.96
N PHE A 74 -3.63 -5.09 -37.13
CA PHE A 74 -5.05 -5.17 -36.79
C PHE A 74 -5.26 -5.79 -35.41
N ASP A 75 -4.52 -6.86 -35.10
CA ASP A 75 -4.59 -7.55 -33.81
C ASP A 75 -3.16 -7.99 -33.38
N PRO A 76 -2.56 -7.30 -32.40
CA PRO A 76 -1.25 -7.68 -31.86
C PRO A 76 -1.22 -9.10 -31.26
N GLY A 77 -2.37 -9.65 -30.86
CA GLY A 77 -2.51 -11.02 -30.37
C GLY A 77 -2.22 -12.10 -31.43
N LEU A 78 -2.17 -11.73 -32.70
CA LEU A 78 -1.81 -12.63 -33.81
C LEU A 78 -0.29 -12.81 -34.00
N CYS A 79 0.54 -12.19 -33.15
CA CYS A 79 1.99 -12.37 -33.17
C CYS A 79 2.42 -13.59 -32.36
N THR A 80 3.37 -14.36 -32.89
CA THR A 80 4.05 -15.38 -32.07
C THR A 80 4.93 -14.73 -31.01
N ARG A 81 5.25 -15.48 -29.95
CA ARG A 81 6.20 -15.04 -28.92
C ARG A 81 7.55 -14.64 -29.53
N GLU A 82 8.06 -15.43 -30.47
CA GLU A 82 9.32 -15.14 -31.18
C GLU A 82 9.25 -13.83 -31.98
N GLN A 83 8.13 -13.56 -32.66
CA GLN A 83 7.92 -12.31 -33.39
C GLN A 83 7.90 -11.10 -32.45
N ASN A 84 7.23 -11.22 -31.30
CA ASN A 84 7.19 -10.17 -30.28
C ASN A 84 8.55 -9.92 -29.65
N GLU A 85 9.30 -10.98 -29.32
CA GLU A 85 10.66 -10.86 -28.77
C GLU A 85 11.61 -10.21 -29.77
N TRP A 86 11.57 -10.63 -31.05
CA TRP A 86 12.36 -10.02 -32.12
C TRP A 86 12.03 -8.52 -32.27
N ALA A 87 10.76 -8.15 -32.31
CA ALA A 87 10.36 -6.76 -32.47
C ALA A 87 10.76 -5.89 -31.27
N ALA A 88 10.72 -6.44 -30.05
CA ALA A 88 11.18 -5.77 -28.85
C ALA A 88 12.70 -5.52 -28.86
N GLU A 89 13.49 -6.49 -29.34
CA GLU A 89 14.95 -6.32 -29.52
C GLU A 89 15.29 -5.28 -30.59
N VAL A 90 14.60 -5.31 -31.72
CA VAL A 90 14.78 -4.30 -32.77
C VAL A 90 14.43 -2.92 -32.23
N LEU A 91 13.29 -2.76 -31.57
CA LEU A 91 12.89 -1.47 -30.97
C LEU A 91 13.95 -0.95 -29.99
N ARG A 92 14.47 -1.83 -29.13
CA ARG A 92 15.55 -1.49 -28.20
C ARG A 92 16.77 -0.97 -28.94
N ALA A 93 17.26 -1.72 -29.93
CA ALA A 93 18.46 -1.35 -30.69
C ALA A 93 18.29 -0.03 -31.47
N GLU A 94 17.09 0.22 -32.01
CA GLU A 94 16.76 1.48 -32.70
C GLU A 94 16.70 2.68 -31.74
N LEU A 95 16.20 2.48 -30.51
CA LEU A 95 16.22 3.49 -29.44
C LEU A 95 17.65 3.77 -28.95
N GLU A 96 18.44 2.73 -28.69
CA GLU A 96 19.84 2.85 -28.27
C GLU A 96 20.70 3.51 -29.36
N GLY A 97 20.42 3.22 -30.63
CA GLY A 97 21.09 3.79 -31.79
C GLY A 97 20.59 5.18 -32.20
N GLY A 98 19.57 5.73 -31.53
CA GLY A 98 19.00 7.05 -31.82
C GLY A 98 18.25 7.18 -33.16
N ARG A 99 17.90 6.06 -33.80
CA ARG A 99 17.11 6.06 -35.05
C ARG A 99 15.63 6.28 -34.77
N ILE A 100 15.17 5.79 -33.62
CA ILE A 100 13.86 6.09 -33.04
C ILE A 100 14.13 6.86 -31.74
N GLU A 101 13.39 7.93 -31.53
CA GLU A 101 13.42 8.68 -30.29
C GLU A 101 12.07 8.58 -29.57
N LEU A 102 12.13 8.59 -28.24
CA LEU A 102 10.94 8.82 -27.44
C LEU A 102 10.38 10.21 -27.76
N PRO A 103 9.05 10.34 -27.97
CA PRO A 103 8.43 11.65 -28.12
C PRO A 103 8.83 12.56 -26.96
N LYS A 104 9.23 13.79 -27.28
CA LYS A 104 9.74 14.75 -26.28
C LYS A 104 8.87 14.86 -25.02
N PRO A 105 7.52 14.95 -25.10
CA PRO A 105 6.69 14.99 -23.90
C PRO A 105 6.83 13.74 -23.03
N LEU A 106 6.93 12.56 -23.65
CA LEU A 106 7.07 11.28 -22.95
C LEU A 106 8.43 11.18 -22.25
N ARG A 107 9.50 11.60 -22.94
CA ARG A 107 10.84 11.69 -22.35
C ARG A 107 10.85 12.61 -21.11
N MET A 108 10.21 13.78 -21.20
CA MET A 108 10.10 14.70 -20.07
C MET A 108 9.31 14.12 -18.89
N LEU A 109 8.23 13.36 -19.15
CA LEU A 109 7.48 12.67 -18.11
C LEU A 109 8.31 11.60 -17.41
N VAL A 110 9.09 10.81 -18.16
CA VAL A 110 10.03 9.81 -17.61
C VAL A 110 11.10 10.49 -16.77
N GLU A 111 11.77 11.52 -17.29
CA GLU A 111 12.81 12.27 -16.57
C GLU A 111 12.26 12.88 -15.26
N ASN A 112 11.07 13.49 -15.31
CA ASN A 112 10.41 14.04 -14.13
C ASN A 112 10.04 12.95 -13.11
N ARG A 113 9.42 11.84 -13.56
CA ARG A 113 9.06 10.72 -12.67
C ARG A 113 10.27 10.15 -11.98
N VAL A 114 11.35 9.88 -12.72
CA VAL A 114 12.60 9.35 -12.17
C VAL A 114 13.25 10.33 -11.20
N SER A 115 13.18 11.64 -11.48
CA SER A 115 13.65 12.66 -10.55
C SER A 115 12.86 12.65 -9.23
N LEU A 116 11.52 12.57 -9.30
CA LEU A 116 10.66 12.53 -8.11
C LEU A 116 10.91 11.26 -7.27
N LEU A 117 10.98 10.09 -7.92
CA LEU A 117 11.32 8.83 -7.25
C LEU A 117 12.71 8.87 -6.62
N GLY A 118 13.68 9.47 -7.31
CA GLY A 118 15.02 9.68 -6.79
C GLY A 118 15.02 10.53 -5.52
N CYS A 119 14.29 11.65 -5.52
CA CYS A 119 14.13 12.48 -4.33
C CYS A 119 13.46 11.72 -3.17
N ALA A 120 12.40 10.95 -3.45
CA ALA A 120 11.69 10.16 -2.45
C ALA A 120 12.59 9.06 -1.84
N LEU A 121 13.40 8.38 -2.66
CA LEU A 121 14.36 7.38 -2.18
C LEU A 121 15.46 8.03 -1.32
N SER A 122 16.01 9.17 -1.76
CA SER A 122 17.01 9.92 -0.97
C SER A 122 16.45 10.43 0.36
N GLU A 123 15.17 10.81 0.41
CA GLU A 123 14.46 11.17 1.64
C GLU A 123 14.31 9.97 2.56
N LEU A 124 13.77 8.85 2.05
CA LEU A 124 13.59 7.62 2.80
C LEU A 124 14.90 7.14 3.43
N LEU A 125 15.96 6.98 2.64
CA LEU A 125 17.24 6.45 3.14
C LEU A 125 17.88 7.37 4.19
N ARG A 126 17.76 8.68 4.01
CA ARG A 126 18.23 9.67 4.98
C ARG A 126 17.43 9.60 6.29
N ASN A 127 16.11 9.45 6.21
CA ASN A 127 15.26 9.31 7.38
C ASN A 127 15.57 8.03 8.17
N LEU A 128 15.81 6.91 7.47
CA LEU A 128 16.26 5.67 8.12
C LEU A 128 17.59 5.85 8.85
N ARG A 129 18.56 6.51 8.21
CA ARG A 129 19.87 6.75 8.79
C ARG A 129 19.81 7.66 10.01
N ASP A 130 19.14 8.81 9.86
CA ASP A 130 19.17 9.87 10.85
C ASP A 130 18.36 9.52 12.12
N HIS A 131 17.40 8.60 12.01
CA HIS A 131 16.54 8.12 13.11
C HIS A 131 16.74 6.63 13.46
N LYS A 132 17.87 6.03 13.03
CA LYS A 132 18.09 4.59 13.12
C LYS A 132 17.88 4.03 14.52
N LYS A 133 18.36 4.75 15.55
CA LYS A 133 18.28 4.31 16.95
C LYS A 133 16.83 4.24 17.41
N GLU A 134 16.07 5.30 17.21
CA GLU A 134 14.67 5.42 17.61
C GLU A 134 13.79 4.40 16.88
N ILE A 135 14.09 4.15 15.59
CA ILE A 135 13.43 3.12 14.79
C ILE A 135 13.72 1.73 15.39
N CYS A 136 14.98 1.42 15.71
CA CYS A 136 15.32 0.11 16.29
C CYS A 136 14.70 -0.09 17.67
N ASP A 137 14.72 0.93 18.52
CA ASP A 137 14.14 0.90 19.87
C ASP A 137 12.61 0.69 19.81
N THR A 138 11.92 1.32 18.84
CA THR A 138 10.45 1.27 18.73
C THR A 138 9.94 0.06 17.94
N ILE A 139 10.57 -0.26 16.81
CA ILE A 139 10.03 -1.22 15.82
C ILE A 139 10.61 -2.62 16.02
N PHE A 140 11.89 -2.69 16.39
CA PHE A 140 12.65 -3.94 16.51
C PHE A 140 13.01 -4.28 17.96
N ASP A 141 12.30 -3.70 18.94
CA ASP A 141 12.47 -3.99 20.36
C ASP A 141 13.94 -3.81 20.83
N GLY A 142 14.62 -2.79 20.27
CA GLY A 142 16.03 -2.46 20.54
C GLY A 142 17.05 -3.25 19.73
N LYS A 143 16.63 -4.19 18.87
CA LYS A 143 17.55 -4.91 17.97
C LYS A 143 17.99 -4.00 16.83
N GLU A 144 19.27 -3.65 16.82
CA GLU A 144 19.87 -2.90 15.72
C GLU A 144 19.93 -3.73 14.44
N TYR A 145 19.62 -3.10 13.31
CA TYR A 145 19.86 -3.67 11.98
C TYR A 145 21.14 -3.10 11.38
N THR A 146 21.83 -3.91 10.58
CA THR A 146 23.06 -3.49 9.91
C THR A 146 22.86 -3.26 8.42
N CYS A 147 21.92 -3.98 7.80
CA CYS A 147 21.77 -4.01 6.35
C CYS A 147 20.29 -3.97 5.95
N ILE A 148 19.96 -3.17 4.93
CA ILE A 148 18.67 -3.21 4.26
C ILE A 148 18.70 -4.32 3.21
N GLN A 149 17.90 -5.36 3.45
CA GLN A 149 17.89 -6.58 2.64
C GLN A 149 16.96 -6.50 1.44
N GLN A 150 15.78 -5.87 1.58
CA GLN A 150 14.78 -5.70 0.51
C GLN A 150 14.08 -4.34 0.64
N ILE A 151 13.70 -3.73 -0.49
CA ILE A 151 12.96 -2.45 -0.52
C ILE A 151 11.95 -2.44 -1.66
N ARG A 152 10.65 -2.47 -1.35
CA ARG A 152 9.59 -2.26 -2.34
C ARG A 152 9.04 -0.84 -2.23
N LEU A 153 9.31 0.00 -3.22
CA LEU A 153 8.74 1.35 -3.33
C LEU A 153 7.37 1.31 -3.99
N GLY A 154 6.57 2.37 -3.86
CA GLY A 154 5.26 2.44 -4.51
C GLY A 154 4.24 1.48 -3.90
N ALA A 155 4.37 1.17 -2.61
CA ALA A 155 3.53 0.19 -1.91
C ALA A 155 2.24 0.79 -1.34
N GLY A 156 1.79 1.91 -1.89
CA GLY A 156 0.56 2.62 -1.54
C GLY A 156 0.32 3.73 -2.56
N ASP A 157 -0.66 4.59 -2.29
CA ASP A 157 -0.95 5.71 -3.17
C ASP A 157 0.19 6.73 -3.21
N TYR A 158 0.38 7.33 -4.38
CA TYR A 158 1.37 8.39 -4.56
C TYR A 158 0.81 9.73 -4.11
N HIS A 159 1.46 10.34 -3.14
CA HIS A 159 1.17 11.69 -2.64
C HIS A 159 2.31 12.66 -2.98
N ASN A 160 1.99 13.95 -3.00
CA ASN A 160 2.93 15.09 -2.90
C ASN A 160 4.37 14.81 -3.38
N LYS A 161 4.63 15.01 -4.69
CA LYS A 161 5.96 14.87 -5.33
C LYS A 161 6.48 13.42 -5.44
N GLY A 162 5.58 12.44 -5.64
CA GLY A 162 5.98 11.06 -5.92
C GLY A 162 6.37 10.25 -4.68
N ARG A 163 5.97 10.70 -3.49
CA ARG A 163 6.14 9.98 -2.23
C ARG A 163 5.05 8.93 -2.10
N SER A 164 5.42 7.72 -1.70
CA SER A 164 4.51 6.61 -1.44
C SER A 164 5.05 5.81 -0.25
N ALA A 165 4.19 5.03 0.40
CA ALA A 165 4.64 4.02 1.34
C ALA A 165 5.67 3.07 0.68
N ALA A 166 6.56 2.53 1.50
CA ALA A 166 7.56 1.55 1.08
C ALA A 166 7.69 0.41 2.10
N TRP A 167 7.84 -0.81 1.60
CA TRP A 167 8.09 -1.99 2.43
C TRP A 167 9.59 -2.22 2.50
N ILE A 168 10.11 -2.44 3.70
CA ILE A 168 11.56 -2.53 3.93
C ILE A 168 11.83 -3.75 4.81
N SER A 169 12.69 -4.64 4.35
CA SER A 169 13.23 -5.73 5.16
C SER A 169 14.67 -5.43 5.54
N THR A 170 15.02 -5.74 6.78
CA THR A 170 16.39 -5.66 7.32
C THR A 170 16.76 -6.99 7.98
N ASP A 171 18.01 -7.13 8.41
CA ASP A 171 18.44 -8.25 9.28
C ASP A 171 17.80 -8.22 10.69
N ALA A 172 17.14 -7.13 11.09
CA ALA A 172 16.31 -7.08 12.30
C ALA A 172 14.87 -7.51 12.07
N GLY A 173 14.29 -7.24 10.90
CA GLY A 173 12.92 -7.58 10.54
C GLY A 173 12.31 -6.64 9.49
N TRP A 174 10.99 -6.73 9.32
CA TRP A 174 10.22 -5.92 8.39
C TRP A 174 9.66 -4.64 9.03
N MET A 175 9.62 -3.57 8.25
CA MET A 175 8.98 -2.30 8.61
C MET A 175 8.34 -1.64 7.39
N ILE A 176 7.36 -0.77 7.65
CA ILE A 176 6.65 0.01 6.62
C ILE A 176 7.00 1.48 6.79
N TYR A 177 7.68 2.06 5.81
CA TYR A 177 7.93 3.50 5.76
C TYR A 177 6.72 4.22 5.17
N LYS A 178 6.22 5.24 5.85
CA LYS A 178 5.11 6.09 5.42
C LYS A 178 5.60 7.55 5.32
N PRO A 179 5.67 8.17 4.13
CA PRO A 179 6.14 9.54 3.96
C PRO A 179 5.06 10.60 4.28
N ARG A 180 4.40 10.43 5.42
CA ARG A 180 3.35 11.31 5.94
C ARG A 180 3.46 11.43 7.47
N ASP A 181 2.80 12.43 8.02
CA ASP A 181 2.62 12.55 9.47
C ASP A 181 1.93 11.29 10.03
N CYS A 182 2.59 10.63 10.99
CA CYS A 182 2.10 9.42 11.64
C CYS A 182 1.78 9.64 13.13
N ARG A 183 1.59 10.89 13.57
CA ARG A 183 1.11 11.17 14.94
C ARG A 183 -0.25 10.53 15.21
N VAL A 184 -1.11 10.45 14.20
CA VAL A 184 -2.39 9.73 14.27
C VAL A 184 -2.14 8.24 14.50
N ASP A 185 -1.22 7.61 13.77
CA ASP A 185 -0.87 6.20 13.94
C ASP A 185 -0.37 5.91 15.38
N THR A 186 0.53 6.73 15.93
CA THR A 186 1.03 6.58 17.31
C THR A 186 -0.07 6.80 18.36
N ALA A 187 -0.91 7.82 18.20
CA ALA A 187 -2.04 8.08 19.12
C ALA A 187 -3.08 6.97 19.07
N ALA A 188 -3.40 6.48 17.87
CA ALA A 188 -4.34 5.39 17.66
C ALA A 188 -3.81 4.08 18.25
N TYR A 189 -2.52 3.79 18.10
CA TYR A 189 -1.88 2.64 18.76
C TYR A 189 -2.07 2.68 20.28
N ALA A 190 -1.80 3.81 20.93
CA ALA A 190 -1.99 3.96 22.37
C ALA A 190 -3.47 3.83 22.78
N PHE A 191 -4.38 4.43 22.02
CA PHE A 191 -5.82 4.35 22.25
C PHE A 191 -6.35 2.91 22.12
N VAL A 192 -5.98 2.21 21.05
CA VAL A 192 -6.36 0.80 20.83
C VAL A 192 -5.73 -0.10 21.87
N LYS A 193 -4.47 0.10 22.24
CA LYS A 193 -3.84 -0.67 23.33
C LYS A 193 -4.60 -0.53 24.66
N LYS A 194 -5.09 0.67 24.97
CA LYS A 194 -5.82 0.96 26.20
C LYS A 194 -7.25 0.43 26.20
N TYR A 195 -7.98 0.62 25.09
CA TYR A 195 -9.42 0.37 25.04
C TYR A 195 -9.82 -0.83 24.20
N PHE A 196 -9.01 -1.30 23.24
CA PHE A 196 -9.33 -2.36 22.28
C PHE A 196 -8.24 -3.45 22.22
N GLY A 197 -7.35 -3.51 23.23
CA GLY A 197 -6.25 -4.47 23.28
C GLY A 197 -6.74 -5.92 23.25
N GLY A 198 -6.13 -6.74 22.40
CA GLY A 198 -6.47 -8.16 22.24
C GLY A 198 -7.69 -8.43 21.34
N ILE A 199 -8.37 -7.40 20.83
CA ILE A 199 -9.50 -7.52 19.91
C ILE A 199 -9.31 -6.75 18.60
N VAL A 200 -8.57 -5.65 18.61
CA VAL A 200 -8.16 -4.94 17.39
C VAL A 200 -6.67 -4.65 17.48
N VAL A 201 -5.97 -4.75 16.35
CA VAL A 201 -4.55 -4.42 16.24
C VAL A 201 -4.40 -3.11 15.49
N ILE A 202 -3.57 -2.23 16.02
CA ILE A 202 -2.94 -1.15 15.28
C ILE A 202 -1.43 -1.40 15.39
N PRO A 203 -0.67 -1.39 14.27
CA PRO A 203 0.77 -1.56 14.34
C PRO A 203 1.42 -0.42 15.13
N GLU A 204 2.40 -0.76 15.97
CA GLU A 204 3.22 0.24 16.64
C GLU A 204 3.96 1.09 15.61
N CYS A 205 4.04 2.40 15.85
CA CYS A 205 4.58 3.36 14.89
C CYS A 205 5.56 4.32 15.56
N PHE A 206 6.75 4.41 14.98
CA PHE A 206 7.66 5.52 15.19
C PHE A 206 7.25 6.70 14.29
N THR A 207 7.34 7.93 14.79
CA THR A 207 7.14 9.14 13.99
C THR A 207 8.15 10.21 14.39
N ASP A 208 8.58 11.01 13.41
CA ASP A 208 9.35 12.24 13.65
C ASP A 208 8.48 13.40 14.19
N GLY A 209 7.16 13.19 14.26
CA GLY A 209 6.18 14.17 14.69
C GLY A 209 5.70 15.14 13.60
N PHE A 210 6.17 15.00 12.36
CA PHE A 210 5.88 15.98 11.32
C PHE A 210 5.75 15.41 9.90
N SER A 211 6.72 14.64 9.43
CA SER A 211 6.92 14.43 7.99
C SER A 211 6.93 12.97 7.55
N PHE A 212 7.22 12.04 8.46
CA PHE A 212 7.17 10.61 8.16
C PHE A 212 6.86 9.76 9.41
N GLY A 213 6.58 8.49 9.17
CA GLY A 213 6.59 7.47 10.20
C GLY A 213 7.04 6.11 9.69
N ILE A 214 7.35 5.24 10.64
CA ILE A 214 7.71 3.86 10.40
C ILE A 214 6.81 2.99 11.25
N CYS A 215 5.98 2.17 10.60
CA CYS A 215 5.12 1.23 11.27
C CYS A 215 5.78 -0.14 11.35
N LYS A 216 5.55 -0.84 12.45
CA LYS A 216 5.87 -2.26 12.60
C LYS A 216 5.09 -3.04 11.55
N TYR A 217 5.75 -3.97 10.89
CA TYR A 217 5.09 -4.83 9.93
C TYR A 217 4.12 -5.77 10.64
N CYS A 218 2.85 -5.75 10.23
CA CYS A 218 1.86 -6.74 10.62
C CYS A 218 1.80 -7.81 9.54
N LYS A 219 2.15 -9.04 9.91
CA LYS A 219 2.08 -10.17 8.99
C LYS A 219 0.61 -10.54 8.78
N LYS A 220 0.18 -10.57 7.53
CA LYS A 220 -1.12 -11.11 7.16
C LYS A 220 -1.14 -12.62 7.38
N GLU A 221 -1.97 -13.08 8.31
CA GLU A 221 -2.18 -14.48 8.65
C GLU A 221 -3.67 -14.77 8.72
N VAL A 222 -4.18 -15.43 7.67
CA VAL A 222 -5.57 -15.88 7.64
C VAL A 222 -5.65 -17.21 8.38
N ALA A 223 -6.29 -17.18 9.55
CA ALA A 223 -6.47 -18.36 10.37
C ALA A 223 -7.55 -19.29 9.78
N GLY A 224 -7.41 -20.60 10.02
CA GLY A 224 -8.33 -21.62 9.54
C GLY A 224 -9.33 -22.09 10.61
N GLY A 225 -10.54 -22.46 10.21
CA GLY A 225 -11.52 -23.15 11.04
C GLY A 225 -12.54 -22.24 11.74
N HIS A 226 -13.64 -22.86 12.18
CA HIS A 226 -14.82 -22.11 12.64
C HIS A 226 -14.56 -21.25 13.89
N GLU A 227 -13.71 -21.70 14.83
CA GLU A 227 -13.40 -20.94 16.04
C GLU A 227 -12.65 -19.64 15.72
N ASN A 228 -11.68 -19.70 14.80
CA ASN A 228 -10.93 -18.53 14.36
C ASN A 228 -11.82 -17.57 13.56
N ALA A 229 -12.74 -18.10 12.73
CA ALA A 229 -13.73 -17.29 12.04
C ALA A 229 -14.69 -16.58 13.02
N ALA A 230 -15.18 -17.29 14.05
CA ALA A 230 -16.01 -16.70 15.10
C ALA A 230 -15.27 -15.57 15.83
N ARG A 231 -14.00 -15.80 16.22
CA ARG A 231 -13.16 -14.78 16.87
C ARG A 231 -12.92 -13.57 15.98
N TRP A 232 -12.64 -13.79 14.70
CA TRP A 232 -12.43 -12.72 13.71
C TRP A 232 -13.68 -11.85 13.57
N TYR A 233 -14.84 -12.44 13.35
CA TYR A 233 -16.09 -11.68 13.15
C TYR A 233 -16.55 -10.97 14.41
N TYR A 234 -16.39 -11.59 15.59
CA TYR A 234 -16.57 -10.91 16.87
C TYR A 234 -15.66 -9.67 16.99
N SER A 235 -14.40 -9.83 16.63
CA SER A 235 -13.42 -8.76 16.69
C SER A 235 -13.69 -7.65 15.66
N LEU A 236 -14.18 -8.01 14.48
CA LEU A 236 -14.60 -7.08 13.44
C LEU A 236 -15.82 -6.25 13.86
N GLY A 237 -16.77 -6.87 14.57
CA GLY A 237 -17.88 -6.16 15.19
C GLY A 237 -17.42 -5.17 16.26
N ALA A 238 -16.45 -5.53 17.08
CA ALA A 238 -15.84 -4.60 18.04
C ALA A 238 -15.06 -3.48 17.35
N MET A 239 -14.37 -3.77 16.25
CA MET A 239 -13.68 -2.76 15.43
C MET A 239 -14.64 -1.70 14.88
N CYS A 240 -15.87 -2.08 14.51
CA CYS A 240 -16.89 -1.12 14.11
C CYS A 240 -17.16 -0.06 15.20
N VAL A 241 -17.11 -0.42 16.48
CA VAL A 241 -17.26 0.56 17.58
C VAL A 241 -16.08 1.55 17.59
N LEU A 242 -14.85 1.08 17.34
CA LEU A 242 -13.67 1.94 17.21
C LEU A 242 -13.83 2.94 16.05
N LEU A 243 -14.24 2.43 14.87
CA LEU A 243 -14.43 3.24 13.67
C LEU A 243 -15.51 4.32 13.86
N GLU A 244 -16.59 4.00 14.58
CA GLU A 244 -17.67 4.93 14.91
C GLU A 244 -17.19 6.03 15.86
N ILE A 245 -16.46 5.66 16.93
CA ILE A 245 -15.94 6.62 17.92
C ILE A 245 -14.98 7.63 17.25
N LEU A 246 -14.12 7.15 16.35
CA LEU A 246 -13.11 7.98 15.69
C LEU A 246 -13.62 8.68 14.42
N GLY A 247 -14.80 8.30 13.93
CA GLY A 247 -15.40 8.89 12.73
C GLY A 247 -14.62 8.57 11.46
N SER A 248 -14.02 7.39 11.39
CA SER A 248 -13.15 6.96 10.30
C SER A 248 -13.86 6.88 8.94
N THR A 249 -13.09 7.02 7.87
CA THR A 249 -13.52 6.72 6.49
C THR A 249 -12.55 5.75 5.82
N ASP A 250 -12.93 5.21 4.68
CA ASP A 250 -12.04 4.47 3.76
C ASP A 250 -11.31 3.23 4.32
N MET A 251 -11.95 2.54 5.25
CA MET A 251 -11.61 1.22 5.79
C MET A 251 -12.13 0.11 4.86
N HIS A 252 -11.54 -0.02 3.68
CA HIS A 252 -11.77 -1.13 2.76
C HIS A 252 -10.86 -2.34 3.05
N SER A 253 -11.09 -3.45 2.37
CA SER A 253 -10.41 -4.74 2.59
C SER A 253 -8.88 -4.68 2.54
N GLU A 254 -8.31 -3.76 1.77
CA GLU A 254 -6.85 -3.56 1.67
C GLU A 254 -6.24 -2.88 2.91
N ASN A 255 -7.03 -2.10 3.66
CA ASN A 255 -6.58 -1.38 4.84
C ASN A 255 -6.75 -2.17 6.14
N VAL A 256 -7.41 -3.33 6.09
CA VAL A 256 -7.66 -4.20 7.24
C VAL A 256 -7.19 -5.62 6.93
N ILE A 257 -6.13 -6.05 7.62
CA ILE A 257 -5.58 -7.40 7.46
C ILE A 257 -5.91 -8.30 8.65
N ALA A 258 -5.82 -9.61 8.44
CA ALA A 258 -5.85 -10.57 9.54
C ALA A 258 -4.48 -10.76 10.17
N SER A 259 -4.38 -10.54 11.48
CA SER A 259 -3.17 -10.76 12.27
C SER A 259 -3.55 -11.48 13.55
N ASP A 260 -2.96 -12.65 13.82
CA ASP A 260 -3.22 -13.45 15.03
C ASP A 260 -4.73 -13.76 15.28
N GLY A 261 -5.49 -13.90 14.20
CA GLY A 261 -6.93 -14.20 14.23
C GLY A 261 -7.85 -13.01 14.56
N ILE A 262 -7.34 -11.78 14.58
CA ILE A 262 -8.09 -10.55 14.83
C ILE A 262 -7.74 -9.45 13.80
N PRO A 263 -8.62 -8.48 13.53
CA PRO A 263 -8.40 -7.45 12.53
C PRO A 263 -7.30 -6.48 12.96
N ALA A 264 -6.40 -6.19 12.02
CA ALA A 264 -5.36 -5.18 12.12
C ALA A 264 -5.61 -4.07 11.11
N ILE A 265 -5.76 -2.83 11.58
CA ILE A 265 -5.90 -1.65 10.72
C ILE A 265 -4.49 -1.14 10.39
N ILE A 266 -4.07 -1.30 9.14
CA ILE A 266 -2.69 -1.03 8.73
C ILE A 266 -2.52 0.35 8.08
N ASP A 267 -3.60 0.95 7.58
CA ASP A 267 -3.61 2.34 7.16
C ASP A 267 -4.63 3.18 7.94
N LEU A 268 -4.14 4.30 8.47
CA LEU A 268 -4.79 5.10 9.51
C LEU A 268 -4.95 6.56 9.07
N GLU A 269 -4.60 6.89 7.83
CA GLU A 269 -4.66 8.28 7.34
C GLU A 269 -6.06 8.89 7.36
N THR A 270 -7.08 8.05 7.21
CA THR A 270 -8.51 8.41 7.23
C THR A 270 -9.20 8.01 8.52
N LEU A 271 -8.46 7.59 9.55
CA LEU A 271 -9.02 7.16 10.83
C LEU A 271 -9.76 8.30 11.55
N LEU A 272 -9.23 9.53 11.47
CA LEU A 272 -9.84 10.74 12.02
C LEU A 272 -10.26 11.66 10.88
N THR A 273 -11.46 11.47 10.35
CA THR A 273 -11.93 12.27 9.21
C THR A 273 -12.68 13.51 9.69
N PRO A 274 -12.23 14.73 9.33
CA PRO A 274 -12.93 15.94 9.72
C PRO A 274 -14.32 15.99 9.10
N LYS A 275 -15.33 16.38 9.89
CA LYS A 275 -16.65 16.69 9.34
C LYS A 275 -16.53 17.94 8.47
N MET A 276 -16.71 17.77 7.16
CA MET A 276 -16.76 18.91 6.25
C MET A 276 -17.96 19.78 6.60
N LYS A 277 -17.69 21.08 6.83
CA LYS A 277 -18.75 22.05 7.10
C LYS A 277 -19.53 22.28 5.80
N GLN A 278 -20.68 21.65 5.65
CA GLN A 278 -21.52 21.82 4.47
C GLN A 278 -22.08 23.24 4.42
N LEU A 279 -22.05 23.85 3.22
CA LEU A 279 -22.34 25.27 3.01
C LEU A 279 -23.84 25.56 2.78
N ASP A 280 -24.66 24.56 2.46
CA ASP A 280 -26.12 24.70 2.27
C ASP A 280 -26.87 23.72 3.19
N ARG A 281 -27.98 24.17 3.80
CA ARG A 281 -28.68 23.43 4.89
C ARG A 281 -30.03 22.81 4.50
N THR A 282 -30.50 22.97 3.27
CA THR A 282 -31.94 22.81 2.96
C THR A 282 -32.38 21.41 2.52
N MET A 283 -31.49 20.41 2.45
CA MET A 283 -31.82 19.05 1.93
C MET A 283 -31.33 17.87 2.80
N LEU A 284 -30.90 18.07 4.05
CA LEU A 284 -29.76 17.28 4.57
C LEU A 284 -29.91 16.51 5.89
N GLU A 285 -31.03 16.55 6.61
CA GLU A 285 -31.11 15.85 7.91
C GLU A 285 -30.92 14.32 7.81
N GLU A 286 -31.47 13.67 6.76
CA GLU A 286 -31.28 12.24 6.52
C GLU A 286 -29.88 11.90 5.97
N GLN A 287 -29.28 12.80 5.18
CA GLN A 287 -27.92 12.61 4.65
C GLN A 287 -26.86 12.77 5.74
N ASP A 288 -27.05 13.71 6.67
CA ASP A 288 -26.15 13.91 7.81
C ASP A 288 -26.14 12.70 8.76
N ALA A 289 -27.30 12.06 9.00
CA ALA A 289 -27.37 10.85 9.83
C ALA A 289 -26.61 9.66 9.20
N ALA A 290 -26.72 9.46 7.88
CA ALA A 290 -25.95 8.44 7.16
C ALA A 290 -24.45 8.78 7.14
N CYS A 291 -24.08 10.06 6.95
CA CYS A 291 -22.72 10.55 7.02
C CYS A 291 -22.12 10.51 8.43
N ASP A 292 -22.93 10.42 9.47
CA ASP A 292 -22.48 10.27 10.86
C ASP A 292 -22.48 8.82 11.35
N SER A 293 -22.83 7.88 10.47
CA SER A 293 -22.79 6.44 10.74
C SER A 293 -21.54 5.77 10.15
N LEU A 294 -21.34 4.50 10.50
CA LEU A 294 -20.36 3.61 9.89
C LEU A 294 -20.48 3.43 8.37
N TRP A 295 -21.55 3.89 7.70
CA TRP A 295 -21.66 3.76 6.24
C TRP A 295 -20.47 4.39 5.49
N LYS A 296 -19.98 5.55 5.95
CA LYS A 296 -18.81 6.22 5.35
C LYS A 296 -17.48 5.53 5.65
N SER A 297 -17.46 4.62 6.63
CA SER A 297 -16.24 3.93 7.03
C SER A 297 -15.69 3.06 5.91
N GLY A 298 -16.51 2.60 4.94
CA GLY A 298 -16.06 1.68 3.89
C GLY A 298 -16.05 0.20 4.31
N ILE A 299 -16.36 -0.10 5.59
CA ILE A 299 -16.44 -1.48 6.08
C ILE A 299 -17.65 -2.24 5.52
N PHE A 300 -18.75 -1.52 5.29
CA PHE A 300 -20.00 -2.03 4.72
C PHE A 300 -19.97 -2.06 3.18
N PRO A 301 -20.88 -2.80 2.53
CA PRO A 301 -20.91 -2.96 1.07
C PRO A 301 -20.56 -1.68 0.29
N LYS A 302 -19.45 -1.74 -0.44
CA LYS A 302 -18.93 -0.64 -1.25
C LYS A 302 -18.35 -1.23 -2.53
N ILE A 303 -18.89 -0.83 -3.67
CA ILE A 303 -18.38 -1.24 -4.98
C ILE A 303 -17.57 -0.08 -5.55
N MET A 304 -16.32 -0.37 -5.94
CA MET A 304 -15.44 0.58 -6.59
C MET A 304 -14.83 -0.08 -7.81
N ASN A 305 -14.90 0.59 -8.97
CA ASN A 305 -14.42 0.07 -10.25
C ASN A 305 -14.97 -1.34 -10.60
N GLY A 306 -16.23 -1.61 -10.25
CA GLY A 306 -16.88 -2.90 -10.51
C GLY A 306 -16.48 -4.03 -9.53
N ARG A 307 -15.65 -3.75 -8.54
CA ARG A 307 -15.18 -4.71 -7.52
C ARG A 307 -15.78 -4.41 -6.16
N GLN A 308 -16.14 -5.44 -5.41
CA GLN A 308 -16.52 -5.31 -4.00
C GLN A 308 -15.27 -5.10 -3.14
N ILE A 309 -15.23 -4.02 -2.36
CA ILE A 309 -14.05 -3.65 -1.53
C ILE A 309 -14.36 -3.60 -0.02
N SER A 310 -15.59 -3.92 0.38
CA SER A 310 -15.98 -4.01 1.78
C SER A 310 -15.22 -5.12 2.50
N VAL A 311 -14.73 -4.84 3.71
CA VAL A 311 -14.07 -5.85 4.58
C VAL A 311 -14.98 -7.06 4.86
N LEU A 312 -16.30 -6.87 4.89
CA LEU A 312 -17.28 -7.93 5.15
C LEU A 312 -17.60 -8.80 3.93
N LEU A 313 -17.45 -8.26 2.72
CA LEU A 313 -18.02 -8.84 1.50
C LEU A 313 -17.02 -9.09 0.38
N ASP A 314 -15.80 -8.57 0.47
CA ASP A 314 -14.77 -8.82 -0.54
C ASP A 314 -14.28 -10.26 -0.46
N THR A 315 -14.74 -11.10 -1.38
CA THR A 315 -14.34 -12.52 -1.50
C THR A 315 -13.39 -12.78 -2.66
N GLU A 316 -13.11 -11.75 -3.48
CA GLU A 316 -12.39 -11.90 -4.75
C GLU A 316 -10.94 -11.41 -4.66
N SER A 317 -10.61 -10.59 -3.66
CA SER A 317 -9.24 -10.09 -3.50
C SER A 317 -8.31 -11.09 -2.84
N GLU A 318 -7.06 -11.10 -3.29
CA GLU A 318 -5.94 -11.63 -2.49
C GLU A 318 -5.72 -10.79 -1.20
N GLU A 319 -6.23 -9.55 -1.18
CA GLU A 319 -6.25 -8.66 0.00
C GLU A 319 -7.31 -9.08 1.03
N ASN A 320 -8.23 -9.99 0.69
CA ASN A 320 -9.24 -10.49 1.62
C ASN A 320 -8.60 -11.12 2.85
N SER A 321 -9.12 -10.75 4.03
CA SER A 321 -8.62 -11.18 5.33
C SER A 321 -9.62 -12.03 6.11
N ALA A 322 -10.76 -12.39 5.50
CA ALA A 322 -11.70 -13.34 6.07
C ALA A 322 -11.02 -14.71 6.32
N PRO A 323 -11.16 -15.29 7.52
CA PRO A 323 -10.65 -16.62 7.86
C PRO A 323 -11.08 -17.71 6.88
N ILE A 324 -10.26 -18.74 6.68
CA ILE A 324 -10.59 -19.85 5.78
C ILE A 324 -11.35 -20.94 6.55
N VAL A 325 -12.53 -21.31 6.07
CA VAL A 325 -13.35 -22.40 6.59
C VAL A 325 -13.70 -23.32 5.42
N ASP A 326 -13.49 -24.63 5.59
CA ASP A 326 -13.75 -25.64 4.56
C ASP A 326 -13.10 -25.34 3.19
N GLY A 327 -11.92 -24.72 3.21
CA GLY A 327 -11.14 -24.41 2.02
C GLY A 327 -11.57 -23.13 1.28
N SER A 328 -12.51 -22.36 1.81
CA SER A 328 -12.95 -21.07 1.23
C SER A 328 -12.97 -19.96 2.29
N PRO A 329 -12.87 -18.68 1.89
CA PRO A 329 -13.10 -17.56 2.80
C PRO A 329 -14.46 -17.68 3.49
N ALA A 330 -14.47 -17.64 4.81
CA ALA A 330 -15.66 -17.73 5.63
C ALA A 330 -16.55 -16.51 5.38
N SER A 331 -17.79 -16.73 4.95
CA SER A 331 -18.74 -15.66 4.74
C SER A 331 -19.26 -15.10 6.06
N TRP A 332 -19.36 -13.78 6.17
CA TRP A 332 -19.89 -13.13 7.38
C TRP A 332 -21.33 -13.55 7.70
N TYR A 333 -22.13 -13.96 6.71
CA TYR A 333 -23.50 -14.47 6.91
C TYR A 333 -23.54 -15.69 7.84
N ALA A 334 -22.46 -16.48 7.91
CA ALA A 334 -22.37 -17.62 8.83
C ALA A 334 -22.00 -17.22 10.28
N TYR A 335 -21.60 -15.96 10.49
CA TYR A 335 -21.04 -15.44 11.75
C TYR A 335 -21.66 -14.11 12.17
N GLU A 336 -22.89 -13.81 11.70
CA GLU A 336 -23.60 -12.57 12.03
C GLU A 336 -23.78 -12.41 13.54
N LYS A 337 -24.06 -13.52 14.23
CA LYS A 337 -24.25 -13.54 15.67
C LYS A 337 -23.00 -13.05 16.39
N GLU A 338 -21.85 -13.63 16.07
CA GLU A 338 -20.56 -13.28 16.65
C GLU A 338 -20.22 -11.81 16.38
N PHE A 339 -20.44 -11.35 15.15
CA PHE A 339 -20.26 -9.95 14.77
C PHE A 339 -21.09 -8.99 15.63
N PHE A 340 -22.41 -9.22 15.74
CA PHE A 340 -23.28 -8.37 16.55
C PHE A 340 -23.01 -8.47 18.06
N GLU A 341 -22.62 -9.65 18.55
CA GLU A 341 -22.18 -9.83 19.94
C GLU A 341 -20.92 -9.01 20.24
N GLY A 342 -19.93 -9.05 19.35
CA GLY A 342 -18.70 -8.28 19.47
C GLY A 342 -18.93 -6.77 19.46
N PHE A 343 -19.76 -6.29 18.52
CA PHE A 343 -20.20 -4.90 18.48
C PHE A 343 -20.89 -4.49 19.79
N SER A 344 -21.91 -5.25 20.21
CA SER A 344 -22.73 -4.91 21.37
C SER A 344 -21.96 -4.94 22.68
N ALA A 345 -21.08 -5.94 22.86
CA ALA A 345 -20.23 -6.05 24.03
C ALA A 345 -19.28 -4.86 24.10
N LYS A 346 -18.61 -4.53 22.98
CA LYS A 346 -17.63 -3.44 22.97
C LYS A 346 -18.27 -2.07 23.11
N TYR A 347 -19.42 -1.85 22.49
CA TYR A 347 -20.19 -0.63 22.62
C TYR A 347 -20.58 -0.38 24.09
N ARG A 348 -21.11 -1.39 24.79
CA ARG A 348 -21.46 -1.29 26.21
C ARG A 348 -20.25 -0.97 27.10
N GLU A 349 -19.12 -1.62 26.83
CA GLU A 349 -17.86 -1.35 27.54
C GLU A 349 -17.41 0.10 27.34
N CYS A 350 -17.32 0.57 26.09
CA CYS A 350 -16.93 1.95 25.78
C CYS A 350 -17.90 2.96 26.41
N MET A 351 -19.22 2.72 26.36
CA MET A 351 -20.22 3.60 26.98
C MET A 351 -20.08 3.69 28.50
N SER A 352 -19.70 2.60 29.18
CA SER A 352 -19.41 2.61 30.62
C SER A 352 -18.17 3.42 30.99
N ARG A 353 -17.29 3.70 30.01
CA ARG A 353 -16.04 4.46 30.15
C ARG A 353 -16.07 5.76 29.33
N LYS A 354 -17.26 6.24 28.98
CA LYS A 354 -17.46 7.36 28.05
C LYS A 354 -16.66 8.60 28.45
N ASP A 355 -16.76 9.03 29.70
CA ASP A 355 -16.07 10.24 30.19
C ASP A 355 -14.54 10.10 30.13
N GLU A 356 -14.03 8.89 30.35
CA GLU A 356 -12.60 8.57 30.22
C GLU A 356 -12.16 8.67 28.76
N ILE A 357 -12.91 8.08 27.84
CA ILE A 357 -12.64 8.09 26.40
C ILE A 357 -12.73 9.52 25.85
N GLU A 358 -13.76 10.30 26.20
CA GLU A 358 -13.91 11.69 25.76
C GLU A 358 -12.78 12.59 26.24
N LYS A 359 -12.22 12.30 27.42
CA LYS A 359 -11.06 13.03 27.94
C LYS A 359 -9.79 12.70 27.17
N ASP A 360 -9.57 11.44 26.82
CA ASP A 360 -8.39 11.02 26.07
C ASP A 360 -8.43 11.44 24.58
N LEU A 361 -9.62 11.70 24.03
CA LEU A 361 -9.80 12.22 22.66
C LEU A 361 -9.64 13.74 22.53
N LYS A 362 -9.57 14.49 23.64
CA LYS A 362 -9.40 15.95 23.68
C LYS A 362 -7.95 16.32 23.96
#